data_AF-A0A7J6E3W9-F1
#
_entry.id   AF-A0A7J6E3W9-F1
#
_cell.length_a   1.000
_cell.length_b   1.000
_cell.length_c   1.000
_cell.angle_alpha   90.00
_cell.angle_beta   90.00
_cell.angle_gamma   90.00
#
_symmetry.space_group_name_H-M   'P 1'
#
loop_
_entity.id
_entity.type
_entity.pdbx_description
1 polymer ?
#
loop_
_entity_poly.entity_id
_entity_poly.type
_entity_poly.pdbx_seq_one_letter_code
_entity_poly.pdbx_strand_id
1 'polypeptide(L)'
;MFFLSKATDIVPIKIIQNYYISPVLQITYPVNQYFDILLRNYEQFVEFICIGVTSLPPLGCLPGMITLFGLGKDECVDRLNYDALSFNRRLNSTSQALKQRLDDLNLVVLDLYHPLYSIILINPIQNGFLETRKGCCGTGLFESAMLCNALSIGTCSNASNYIDFELAHIYDS
;
A
#
# COMPACT_ATOMS: atom_id res chain seq x y z
N MET A 1 2.86 -0.82 6.90
CA MET A 1 3.80 -0.07 7.77
C MET A 1 4.99 0.32 6.90
N PHE A 2 4.82 1.34 6.03
CA PHE A 2 5.74 1.58 4.89
C PHE A 2 6.87 2.58 5.13
N PHE A 3 6.89 3.26 6.27
CA PHE A 3 7.77 4.41 6.42
C PHE A 3 9.10 4.11 7.11
N LEU A 4 9.39 2.84 7.44
CA LEU A 4 10.66 2.49 8.08
C LEU A 4 11.80 2.20 7.10
N SER A 5 11.54 1.82 5.84
CA SER A 5 12.61 1.36 4.94
C SER A 5 13.44 2.48 4.33
N LYS A 6 12.90 3.68 4.06
CA LYS A 6 13.71 4.74 3.43
C LYS A 6 14.67 5.43 4.40
N ALA A 7 14.38 5.40 5.70
CA ALA A 7 15.14 6.12 6.73
C ALA A 7 16.45 5.43 7.13
N THR A 8 16.46 4.10 7.14
CA THR A 8 17.57 3.29 7.69
C THR A 8 18.75 3.10 6.73
N ASP A 9 18.61 3.45 5.46
CA ASP A 9 19.68 3.36 4.44
C ASP A 9 20.56 4.63 4.34
N ILE A 10 20.37 5.63 5.20
CA ILE A 10 20.58 7.02 4.77
C ILE A 10 22.03 7.55 4.78
N VAL A 11 23.01 6.97 5.49
CA VAL A 11 24.36 7.58 5.50
C VAL A 11 25.50 6.61 5.17
N PRO A 12 25.70 5.49 5.90
CA PRO A 12 26.91 4.67 5.72
C PRO A 12 26.92 3.93 4.38
N ILE A 13 25.76 3.40 3.99
CA ILE A 13 25.58 2.61 2.77
C ILE A 13 25.78 3.49 1.52
N LYS A 14 25.30 4.75 1.55
CA LYS A 14 25.48 5.72 0.46
C LYS A 14 26.93 6.20 0.29
N ILE A 15 27.76 6.16 1.32
CA ILE A 15 29.18 6.51 1.19
C ILE A 15 29.90 5.48 0.32
N ILE A 16 29.72 4.19 0.63
CA ILE A 16 30.34 3.11 -0.15
C ILE A 16 29.71 3.04 -1.55
N GLN A 17 28.38 3.02 -1.63
CA GLN A 17 27.68 2.74 -2.89
C GLN A 17 27.69 3.91 -3.90
N ASN A 18 27.79 5.17 -3.46
CA ASN A 18 27.82 6.32 -4.36
C ASN A 18 29.20 6.98 -4.42
N TYR A 19 29.77 7.38 -3.28
CA TYR A 19 30.96 8.23 -3.27
C TYR A 19 32.23 7.46 -3.65
N TYR A 20 32.47 6.30 -3.04
CA TYR A 20 33.68 5.53 -3.33
C TYR A 20 33.65 4.78 -4.68
N ILE A 21 32.46 4.50 -5.21
CA ILE A 21 32.27 3.83 -6.50
C ILE A 21 32.25 4.82 -7.68
N SER A 22 31.88 6.10 -7.47
CA SER A 22 31.80 7.10 -8.54
C SER A 22 33.02 8.03 -8.57
N PRO A 23 33.92 7.91 -9.56
CA PRO A 23 35.08 8.78 -9.70
C PRO A 23 34.69 10.26 -9.90
N VAL A 24 33.55 10.49 -10.57
CA VAL A 24 33.02 11.85 -10.81
C VAL A 24 32.71 12.53 -9.48
N LEU A 25 32.10 11.83 -8.52
CA LEU A 25 31.77 12.41 -7.22
C LEU A 25 33.02 12.73 -6.40
N GLN A 26 34.06 11.89 -6.48
CA GLN A 26 35.33 12.13 -5.79
C GLN A 26 36.11 13.32 -6.34
N ILE A 27 36.01 13.57 -7.65
CA ILE A 27 36.62 14.74 -8.30
C ILE A 27 35.81 16.00 -8.01
N THR A 28 34.49 15.89 -7.97
CA THR A 28 33.58 17.04 -7.83
C THR A 28 33.47 17.52 -6.37
N TYR A 29 33.50 16.60 -5.41
CA TYR A 29 33.30 16.91 -3.99
C TYR A 29 34.41 16.28 -3.14
N PRO A 30 35.14 17.04 -2.32
CA PRO A 30 35.94 16.50 -1.24
C PRO A 30 35.08 15.71 -0.26
N VAL A 31 35.64 14.68 0.36
CA VAL A 31 34.87 13.73 1.18
C VAL A 31 34.10 14.38 2.33
N ASN A 32 34.67 15.39 2.98
CA ASN A 32 34.00 16.14 4.04
C ASN A 32 32.80 16.94 3.51
N GLN A 33 32.92 17.54 2.32
CA GLN A 33 31.80 18.24 1.68
C GLN A 33 30.68 17.27 1.31
N TYR A 34 31.03 16.05 0.87
CA TYR A 34 30.04 15.01 0.61
C TYR A 34 29.35 14.53 1.89
N PHE A 35 30.08 14.42 3.02
CA PHE A 35 29.48 14.12 4.32
C PHE A 35 28.50 15.20 4.77
N ASP A 36 28.85 16.48 4.64
CA ASP A 36 27.96 17.59 4.98
C ASP A 36 26.68 17.59 4.12
N ILE A 37 26.75 17.12 2.88
CA ILE A 37 25.58 16.94 2.01
C ILE A 37 24.71 15.79 2.52
N LEU A 38 25.31 14.64 2.87
CA LEU A 38 24.57 13.51 3.40
C LEU A 38 23.89 13.84 4.73
N LEU A 39 24.56 14.56 5.63
CA LEU A 39 24.01 14.96 6.91
C LEU A 39 22.88 15.98 6.74
N ARG A 40 23.02 16.97 5.86
CA ARG A 40 21.92 17.88 5.53
C ARG A 40 20.71 17.17 4.94
N ASN A 41 20.92 16.19 4.06
CA ASN A 41 19.83 15.39 3.51
C ASN A 41 19.14 14.55 4.60
N TYR A 42 19.90 14.04 5.57
CA TYR A 42 19.35 13.33 6.72
C TYR A 42 18.51 14.26 7.61
N GLU A 43 19.01 15.45 7.94
CA GLU A 43 18.27 16.46 8.71
C GLU A 43 16.95 16.80 8.03
N GLN A 44 16.98 17.15 6.75
CA GLN A 44 15.77 17.43 5.98
C GLN A 44 14.82 16.23 5.97
N PHE A 45 15.32 15.02 5.76
CA PHE A 45 14.47 13.83 5.78
C PHE A 45 13.74 13.68 7.11
N VAL A 46 14.45 13.83 8.23
CA VAL A 46 13.87 13.71 9.58
C VAL A 46 12.83 14.79 9.83
N GLU A 47 13.08 16.03 9.41
CA GLU A 47 12.11 17.14 9.51
C GLU A 47 10.82 16.87 8.72
N PHE A 48 10.91 16.10 7.62
CA PHE A 48 9.76 15.73 6.79
C PHE A 48 9.20 14.33 7.06
N ILE A 49 9.59 13.66 8.15
CA ILE A 49 9.01 12.35 8.48
C ILE A 49 7.51 12.50 8.72
N CYS A 50 6.73 11.82 7.88
CA CYS A 50 5.29 11.66 8.03
C CYS A 50 4.99 10.18 8.18
N ILE A 51 4.25 9.82 9.22
CA ILE A 51 3.74 8.47 9.43
C ILE A 51 2.42 8.35 8.69
N GLY A 52 2.39 7.60 7.60
CA GLY A 52 1.14 7.22 6.94
C GLY A 52 0.61 5.89 7.47
N VAL A 53 -0.64 5.85 7.89
CA VAL A 53 -1.38 4.61 8.21
C VAL A 53 -2.62 4.52 7.32
N THR A 54 -2.94 3.33 6.83
CA THR A 54 -4.09 3.11 5.97
C THR A 54 -5.26 2.54 6.78
N SER A 55 -6.48 2.95 6.45
CA SER A 55 -7.68 2.29 6.96
C SER A 55 -7.87 0.93 6.29
N LEU A 56 -8.66 0.06 6.90
CA LEU A 56 -9.08 -1.17 6.25
C LEU A 56 -9.99 -0.87 5.04
N PRO A 57 -9.82 -1.59 3.92
CA PRO A 57 -10.74 -1.54 2.79
C PRO A 57 -12.08 -2.20 3.16
N PRO A 58 -13.10 -2.19 2.27
CA PRO A 58 -14.35 -2.93 2.48
C PRO A 58 -14.10 -4.45 2.38
N LEU A 59 -13.62 -5.05 3.49
CA LEU A 59 -13.18 -6.44 3.56
C LEU A 59 -14.23 -7.42 3.04
N GLY A 60 -15.50 -7.19 3.36
CA GLY A 60 -16.59 -8.08 2.94
C GLY A 60 -16.81 -8.10 1.43
N CYS A 61 -16.32 -7.11 0.70
CA CYS A 61 -16.44 -7.02 -0.74
C CYS A 61 -15.20 -7.51 -1.51
N LEU A 62 -14.17 -7.98 -0.80
CA LEU A 62 -12.97 -8.53 -1.45
C LEU A 62 -13.28 -9.92 -2.00
N PRO A 63 -12.84 -10.27 -3.23
CA PRO A 63 -13.12 -11.57 -3.87
C PRO A 63 -12.82 -12.76 -2.96
N GLY A 64 -11.63 -12.81 -2.37
CA GLY A 64 -11.24 -13.90 -1.46
C GLY A 64 -12.11 -14.01 -0.21
N MET A 65 -12.61 -12.88 0.30
CA MET A 65 -13.49 -12.86 1.47
C MET A 65 -14.91 -13.29 1.11
N ILE A 66 -15.42 -12.91 -0.06
CA ILE A 66 -16.70 -13.39 -0.61
C ILE A 66 -16.64 -14.90 -0.79
N THR A 67 -15.57 -15.44 -1.38
CA THR A 67 -15.38 -16.87 -1.57
C THR A 67 -15.38 -17.65 -0.26
N LEU A 68 -14.61 -17.20 0.72
CA LEU A 68 -14.46 -17.91 1.99
C LEU A 68 -15.67 -17.76 2.92
N PHE A 69 -16.32 -16.59 2.91
CA PHE A 69 -17.29 -16.22 3.94
C PHE A 69 -18.68 -15.85 3.42
N GLY A 70 -18.86 -15.77 2.10
CA GLY A 70 -20.11 -15.44 1.42
C GLY A 70 -21.10 -16.60 1.29
N LEU A 71 -20.73 -17.82 1.72
CA LEU A 71 -21.61 -18.99 1.74
C LEU A 71 -22.23 -19.30 0.36
N GLY A 72 -21.46 -19.10 -0.71
CA GLY A 72 -21.90 -19.31 -2.09
C GLY A 72 -22.71 -18.16 -2.70
N LYS A 73 -22.89 -17.04 -1.98
CA LYS A 73 -23.47 -15.81 -2.54
C LYS A 73 -22.40 -14.93 -3.17
N ASP A 74 -22.69 -14.35 -4.33
CA ASP A 74 -21.83 -13.37 -5.03
C ASP A 74 -22.09 -11.92 -4.51
N GLU A 75 -22.20 -11.80 -3.18
CA GLU A 75 -22.56 -10.57 -2.47
C GLU A 75 -21.52 -10.26 -1.40
N CYS A 76 -21.40 -8.99 -1.01
CA CYS A 76 -20.50 -8.61 0.06
C CYS A 76 -20.91 -9.26 1.39
N VAL A 77 -19.92 -9.62 2.19
CA VAL A 77 -20.10 -10.20 3.52
C VAL A 77 -20.23 -9.09 4.57
N ASP A 78 -21.47 -8.74 4.94
CA ASP A 78 -21.78 -7.60 5.81
C ASP A 78 -21.02 -7.60 7.13
N ARG A 79 -20.86 -8.77 7.79
CA ARG A 79 -20.13 -8.86 9.06
C ARG A 79 -18.68 -8.40 8.94
N LEU A 80 -18.02 -8.68 7.81
CA LEU A 80 -16.62 -8.28 7.58
C LEU A 80 -16.52 -6.78 7.28
N ASN A 81 -17.50 -6.22 6.56
CA ASN A 81 -17.59 -4.77 6.33
C ASN A 81 -17.87 -4.01 7.63
N TYR A 82 -18.71 -4.57 8.50
CA TYR A 82 -18.99 -4.01 9.83
C TYR A 82 -17.72 -3.96 10.68
N ASP A 83 -16.95 -5.05 10.72
CA ASP A 83 -15.69 -5.13 11.45
C ASP A 83 -14.66 -4.13 10.89
N ALA A 84 -14.55 -4.02 9.57
CA ALA A 84 -13.68 -3.03 8.92
C ALA A 84 -14.03 -1.60 9.32
N LEU A 85 -15.32 -1.22 9.27
CA LEU A 85 -15.79 0.10 9.69
C LEU A 85 -15.60 0.36 11.19
N SER A 86 -15.76 -0.67 12.02
CA SER A 86 -15.51 -0.58 13.47
C SER A 86 -14.03 -0.31 13.75
N PHE A 87 -13.13 -1.06 13.10
CA PHE A 87 -11.70 -0.84 13.21
C PHE A 87 -11.30 0.56 12.70
N ASN A 88 -11.79 0.99 11.54
CA ASN A 88 -11.45 2.29 10.96
C ASN A 88 -11.84 3.46 11.87
N ARG A 89 -12.99 3.36 12.55
CA ARG A 89 -13.40 4.34 13.58
C ARG A 89 -12.43 4.37 14.76
N ARG A 90 -12.03 3.19 15.25
CA ARG A 90 -11.05 3.07 16.35
C ARG A 90 -9.67 3.57 15.96
N LEU A 91 -9.23 3.29 14.73
CA LEU A 91 -7.98 3.79 14.16
C LEU A 91 -7.98 5.31 14.16
N ASN A 92 -9.01 5.95 13.58
CA ASN A 92 -9.13 7.40 13.54
C ASN A 92 -9.11 8.04 14.93
N SER A 93 -9.91 7.50 15.87
CA SER A 93 -9.93 7.99 17.25
C SER A 93 -8.56 7.84 17.94
N THR A 94 -7.88 6.72 17.74
CA THR A 94 -6.55 6.48 18.31
C THR A 94 -5.52 7.42 17.69
N SER A 95 -5.54 7.60 16.37
CA SER A 95 -4.66 8.53 15.66
C SER A 95 -4.85 9.97 16.11
N GLN A 96 -6.09 10.41 16.34
CA GLN A 96 -6.39 11.74 16.89
C GLN A 96 -5.84 11.89 18.31
N ALA A 97 -6.05 10.90 19.18
CA ALA A 97 -5.50 10.92 20.54
C ALA A 97 -3.97 10.96 20.56
N LEU A 98 -3.31 10.25 19.63
CA LEU A 98 -1.85 10.28 19.49
C LEU A 98 -1.35 11.67 19.06
N LYS A 99 -1.98 12.29 18.08
CA LYS A 99 -1.66 13.66 17.64
C LYS A 99 -1.82 14.69 18.76
N GLN A 100 -2.79 14.51 19.65
CA GLN A 100 -3.00 15.39 20.80
C GLN A 100 -1.96 15.18 21.91
N ARG A 101 -1.36 14.00 22.01
CA ARG A 101 -0.37 13.66 23.04
C ARG A 101 1.07 13.94 22.59
N LEU A 102 1.30 14.00 21.29
CA LEU A 102 2.61 14.12 20.67
C LEU A 102 2.58 15.31 19.70
N ASP A 103 2.99 16.48 20.19
CA ASP A 103 2.82 17.76 19.49
C ASP A 103 3.51 17.81 18.12
N ASP A 104 4.66 17.12 17.98
CA ASP A 104 5.43 17.05 16.73
C ASP A 104 5.08 15.82 15.86
N LEU A 105 4.04 15.06 16.20
CA LEU A 105 3.66 13.86 15.45
C LEU A 105 2.95 14.22 14.14
N ASN A 106 3.69 14.14 13.04
CA ASN A 106 3.13 14.16 11.70
C ASN A 106 2.57 12.77 11.32
N LEU A 107 1.30 12.53 11.64
CA LEU A 107 0.58 11.29 11.33
C LEU A 107 -0.56 11.56 10.33
N VAL A 108 -0.72 10.72 9.31
CA VAL A 108 -1.82 10.81 8.34
C VAL A 108 -2.53 9.47 8.25
N VAL A 109 -3.86 9.48 8.38
CA VAL A 109 -4.69 8.31 8.11
C VAL A 109 -5.21 8.42 6.68
N LEU A 110 -4.86 7.45 5.85
CA LEU A 110 -5.29 7.33 4.46
C LEU A 110 -6.52 6.44 4.40
N ASP A 111 -7.65 7.00 3.96
CA ASP A 111 -8.91 6.27 3.85
C ASP A 111 -8.93 5.43 2.56
N LEU A 112 -8.82 4.11 2.75
CA LEU A 112 -8.98 3.13 1.69
C LEU A 112 -10.42 2.63 1.58
N TYR A 113 -11.26 2.84 2.59
CA TYR A 113 -12.59 2.26 2.62
C TYR A 113 -13.48 2.89 1.56
N HIS A 114 -13.69 4.21 1.60
CA HIS A 114 -14.65 4.88 0.72
C HIS A 114 -14.26 4.83 -0.77
N PRO A 115 -13.00 5.10 -1.16
CA PRO A 115 -12.61 5.03 -2.57
C PRO A 115 -12.81 3.61 -3.13
N LEU A 116 -12.36 2.58 -2.40
CA LEU A 116 -12.51 1.20 -2.86
C LEU A 116 -13.95 0.74 -2.84
N TYR A 117 -14.73 1.11 -1.82
CA TYR A 117 -16.16 0.81 -1.79
C TYR A 117 -16.90 1.41 -3.00
N SER A 118 -16.58 2.66 -3.36
CA SER A 118 -17.16 3.32 -4.55
C SER A 118 -16.76 2.63 -5.85
N ILE A 119 -15.48 2.31 -6.02
CA ILE A 119 -14.97 1.62 -7.21
C ILE A 119 -15.59 0.22 -7.35
N ILE A 120 -15.67 -0.54 -6.25
CA ILE A 120 -16.19 -1.91 -6.25
C ILE A 120 -17.70 -1.95 -6.51
N LEU A 121 -18.46 -1.08 -5.85
CA LEU A 121 -19.93 -1.23 -5.78
C LEU A 121 -20.71 -0.23 -6.62
N ILE A 122 -20.24 1.01 -6.75
CA ILE A 122 -21.05 2.07 -7.31
C ILE A 122 -20.85 2.15 -8.82
N ASN A 123 -19.60 2.18 -9.29
CA ASN A 123 -19.30 2.41 -10.71
C ASN A 123 -18.05 1.67 -11.20
N PRO A 124 -18.02 0.32 -11.17
CA PRO A 124 -16.86 -0.43 -11.67
C PRO A 124 -16.53 -0.07 -13.13
N ILE A 125 -17.54 -0.02 -14.00
CA ILE A 125 -17.39 0.26 -15.45
C ILE A 125 -16.87 1.69 -15.70
N GLN A 126 -17.35 2.70 -14.95
CA GLN A 126 -16.86 4.07 -15.13
C GLN A 126 -15.42 4.26 -14.62
N ASN A 127 -14.98 3.38 -13.72
CA ASN A 127 -13.59 3.33 -13.25
C ASN A 127 -12.69 2.41 -14.11
N GLY A 128 -13.20 1.92 -15.25
CA GLY A 128 -12.45 1.09 -16.18
C GLY A 128 -12.44 -0.41 -15.86
N PHE A 129 -13.20 -0.85 -14.86
CA PHE A 129 -13.26 -2.26 -14.45
C PHE A 129 -14.53 -2.94 -14.96
N LEU A 130 -14.37 -4.09 -15.60
CA LEU A 130 -15.47 -4.95 -16.04
C LEU A 130 -15.99 -5.84 -14.89
N GLU A 131 -15.10 -6.24 -13.98
CA GLU A 131 -15.43 -7.09 -12.83
C GLU A 131 -14.52 -6.74 -11.64
N THR A 132 -15.11 -6.58 -10.46
CA THR A 132 -14.43 -6.10 -9.24
C THR A 132 -14.60 -7.07 -8.07
N ARG A 133 -15.37 -8.14 -8.25
CA ARG A 133 -15.66 -9.15 -7.22
C ARG A 133 -15.04 -10.51 -7.53
N LYS A 134 -14.36 -10.64 -8.68
CA LYS A 134 -13.59 -11.82 -9.08
C LYS A 134 -12.19 -11.41 -9.53
N GLY A 135 -11.20 -12.25 -9.23
CA GLY A 135 -9.85 -12.12 -9.75
C GLY A 135 -9.77 -12.51 -11.23
N CYS A 136 -8.72 -12.06 -11.92
CA CYS A 136 -8.48 -12.36 -13.33
C CYS A 136 -7.96 -13.80 -13.56
N CYS A 137 -7.63 -14.58 -12.54
CA CYS A 137 -7.01 -15.89 -12.71
C CYS A 137 -7.88 -17.05 -12.22
N GLY A 138 -7.81 -18.20 -12.91
CA GLY A 138 -8.44 -19.44 -12.51
C GLY A 138 -9.97 -19.36 -12.47
N THR A 139 -10.55 -19.70 -11.32
CA THR A 139 -11.98 -19.51 -11.00
C THR A 139 -12.31 -18.07 -10.65
N GLY A 140 -11.29 -17.23 -10.38
CA GLY A 140 -11.45 -15.83 -10.00
C GLY A 140 -11.85 -15.65 -8.54
N LEU A 141 -11.74 -16.68 -7.71
CA LEU A 141 -12.33 -16.72 -6.36
C LEU A 141 -11.28 -16.79 -5.25
N PHE A 142 -10.16 -17.48 -5.47
CA PHE A 142 -9.16 -17.73 -4.43
C PHE A 142 -7.73 -17.95 -4.96
N GLU A 143 -7.53 -18.12 -6.26
CA GLU A 143 -6.18 -18.36 -6.79
C GLU A 143 -5.28 -17.17 -6.46
N SER A 144 -4.27 -17.38 -5.61
CA SER A 144 -3.27 -16.35 -5.35
C SER A 144 -2.54 -16.05 -6.66
N ALA A 145 -2.33 -14.76 -6.95
CA ALA A 145 -1.62 -14.29 -8.14
C ALA A 145 -0.20 -14.86 -8.20
N MET A 146 0.37 -15.27 -7.07
CA MET A 146 1.65 -15.99 -6.99
C MET A 146 1.73 -17.26 -7.87
N LEU A 147 0.60 -17.93 -8.14
CA LEU A 147 0.56 -19.13 -9.00
C LEU A 147 0.01 -18.84 -10.40
N CYS A 148 -0.32 -17.57 -10.68
CA CYS A 148 -0.97 -17.16 -11.91
C CYS A 148 0.00 -16.46 -12.84
N ASN A 149 0.03 -16.94 -14.08
CA ASN A 149 0.70 -16.27 -15.18
C ASN A 149 -0.23 -16.29 -16.40
N ALA A 150 0.16 -15.62 -17.48
CA ALA A 150 -0.64 -15.54 -18.70
C ALA A 150 -1.01 -16.90 -19.33
N LEU A 151 -0.34 -18.00 -18.93
CA LEU A 151 -0.58 -19.36 -19.40
C LEU A 151 -1.46 -20.19 -18.43
N SER A 152 -1.81 -19.65 -17.26
CA SER A 152 -2.68 -20.34 -16.30
C SER A 152 -4.10 -20.48 -16.87
N ILE A 153 -4.67 -21.69 -16.81
CA ILE A 153 -6.02 -21.98 -17.29
C ILE A 153 -7.04 -21.13 -16.51
N GLY A 154 -7.96 -20.47 -17.21
CA GLY A 154 -8.94 -19.57 -16.61
C GLY A 154 -8.45 -18.13 -16.40
N THR A 155 -7.24 -17.79 -16.87
CA THR A 155 -6.75 -16.41 -16.84
C THR A 155 -7.48 -15.55 -17.86
N CYS A 156 -7.93 -14.37 -17.44
CA CYS A 156 -8.65 -13.42 -18.27
C CYS A 156 -7.72 -12.81 -19.34
N SER A 157 -8.29 -12.43 -20.48
CA SER A 157 -7.51 -11.89 -21.61
C SER A 157 -6.96 -10.48 -21.37
N ASN A 158 -7.52 -9.74 -20.40
CA ASN A 158 -7.07 -8.40 -20.04
C ASN A 158 -7.21 -8.16 -18.53
N ALA A 159 -6.10 -8.29 -17.81
CA ALA A 159 -6.04 -8.12 -16.36
C ALA A 159 -6.36 -6.68 -15.89
N SER A 160 -6.14 -5.66 -16.73
CA SER A 160 -6.45 -4.27 -16.41
C SER A 160 -7.94 -3.99 -16.24
N ASN A 161 -8.80 -4.91 -16.68
CA ASN A 161 -10.25 -4.82 -16.52
C ASN A 161 -10.75 -5.40 -15.18
N TYR A 162 -9.86 -5.97 -14.37
CA TYR A 162 -10.17 -6.60 -13.08
C TYR A 162 -9.45 -5.88 -11.95
N ILE A 163 -10.04 -5.82 -10.76
CA ILE A 163 -9.32 -5.31 -9.58
C ILE A 163 -8.55 -6.44 -8.93
N ASP A 164 -7.23 -6.31 -8.92
CA ASP A 164 -6.38 -7.18 -8.14
C ASP A 164 -6.29 -6.65 -6.69
N PHE A 165 -6.84 -7.44 -5.76
CA PHE A 165 -6.82 -7.13 -4.33
C PHE A 165 -5.66 -7.78 -3.60
N GLU A 166 -4.68 -8.33 -4.32
CA GLU A 166 -3.44 -8.77 -3.68
C GLU A 166 -2.80 -7.60 -2.96
N LEU A 167 -3.08 -7.56 -1.65
CA LEU A 167 -2.47 -6.69 -0.68
C LEU A 167 -0.94 -6.72 -0.83
N ALA A 168 -0.36 -7.86 -1.24
CA ALA A 168 1.07 -8.06 -1.51
C ALA A 168 1.66 -7.11 -2.57
N HIS A 169 0.95 -6.79 -3.66
CA HIS A 169 1.50 -5.88 -4.68
C HIS A 169 1.41 -4.39 -4.29
N ILE A 170 0.43 -4.02 -3.46
CA ILE A 170 0.35 -2.70 -2.84
C ILE A 170 1.52 -2.50 -1.85
N TYR A 171 2.15 -3.59 -1.39
CA TYR A 171 3.32 -3.54 -0.52
C TYR A 171 4.68 -3.41 -1.25
N ASP A 172 4.72 -3.48 -2.59
CA ASP A 172 5.97 -3.47 -3.39
C ASP A 172 6.01 -2.39 -4.50
N SER A 173 5.17 -1.35 -4.43
CA SER A 173 5.17 -0.22 -5.38
C SER A 173 5.49 1.14 -4.76
#